data_AF-V2WV34-F1
#
_entry.id   AF-V2WV34-F1
#
_cell.length_a   1.000
_cell.length_b   1.000
_cell.length_c   1.000
_cell.angle_alpha   90.00
_cell.angle_beta   90.00
_cell.angle_gamma   90.00
#
_symmetry.space_group_name_H-M   'P 1'
#
loop_
_entity.id
_entity.type
_entity.pdbx_description
1 polymer ?
#
loop_
_entity_poly.entity_id
_entity_poly.type
_entity_poly.pdbx_seq_one_letter_code
_entity_poly.pdbx_strand_id
1 'polypeptide(L)'
;MPRRYCDRNALRQHKRDSSFHWICEDCDEDYEEEDELIDHWIESSNHFYCRECDEHFDSNRKLKRHINEEHWYCRECDKFLDSEGNLDAHLRSSAHQPRNVECPFDVCERVFVSRGHLFLHLEYGVCDSGTNLHDVNRIVRLYDRKLIVIDEDGDYKCSDCESYFGKLSGLVQHIESQKCDASDDNRIHKTLSGILRRITLR
;
A
#
# COMPACT_ATOMS: atom_id res chain seq x y z
N MET A 1 27.77 -18.75 -8.75
CA MET A 1 28.67 -19.38 -7.73
C MET A 1 30.05 -18.76 -7.95
N PRO A 2 30.62 -18.07 -6.94
CA PRO A 2 31.83 -17.28 -7.16
C PRO A 2 33.06 -18.16 -7.46
N ARG A 3 33.96 -17.64 -8.29
CA ARG A 3 35.30 -18.18 -8.47
C ARG A 3 36.11 -17.85 -7.23
N ARG A 4 36.63 -18.90 -6.59
CA ARG A 4 37.49 -18.81 -5.41
C ARG A 4 38.91 -19.18 -5.78
N TYR A 5 39.87 -18.45 -5.22
CA TYR A 5 41.29 -18.66 -5.46
C TYR A 5 41.94 -19.25 -4.21
N CYS A 6 42.92 -20.12 -4.41
CA CYS A 6 43.61 -20.79 -3.31
C CYS A 6 44.47 -19.83 -2.47
N ASP A 7 44.88 -18.69 -3.03
CA ASP A 7 45.58 -17.61 -2.33
C ASP A 7 45.45 -16.26 -3.07
N ARG A 8 45.90 -15.18 -2.43
CA ARG A 8 45.88 -13.82 -2.99
C ARG A 8 46.77 -13.64 -4.23
N ASN A 9 47.82 -14.45 -4.40
CA ASN A 9 48.67 -14.35 -5.58
C ASN A 9 47.95 -14.89 -6.81
N ALA A 10 47.20 -15.98 -6.66
CA ALA A 10 46.34 -16.53 -7.71
C ALA A 10 45.25 -15.53 -8.13
N LEU A 11 44.60 -14.86 -7.17
CA LEU A 11 43.63 -13.79 -7.47
C LEU A 11 44.29 -12.60 -8.19
N ARG A 12 45.48 -12.16 -7.74
CA ARG A 12 46.23 -11.07 -8.39
C ARG A 12 46.68 -11.43 -9.81
N GLN A 13 47.04 -12.68 -10.05
CA GLN A 13 47.38 -13.16 -11.39
C GLN A 13 46.14 -13.14 -12.28
N HIS A 14 45.01 -13.66 -11.79
CA HIS A 14 43.74 -13.59 -12.50
C HIS A 14 43.34 -12.16 -12.87
N LYS A 15 43.47 -11.20 -11.94
CA LYS A 15 43.23 -9.77 -12.18
C LYS A 15 44.06 -9.17 -13.31
N ARG A 16 45.24 -9.73 -13.60
CA ARG A 16 46.13 -9.29 -14.69
C ARG A 16 45.78 -9.95 -16.02
N ASP A 17 45.35 -11.21 -15.97
CA ASP A 17 45.17 -12.05 -17.16
C ASP A 17 43.76 -11.94 -17.77
N SER A 18 42.78 -11.47 -17.00
CA SER A 18 41.40 -11.17 -17.45
C SER A 18 41.10 -9.68 -17.29
N SER A 19 40.15 -9.15 -18.06
CA SER A 19 39.79 -7.72 -18.09
C SER A 19 38.46 -7.39 -17.42
N PHE A 20 37.62 -8.38 -17.14
CA PHE A 20 36.33 -8.20 -16.46
C PHE A 20 36.34 -9.01 -15.16
N HIS A 21 36.11 -8.30 -14.06
CA HIS A 21 36.19 -8.81 -12.70
C HIS A 21 35.11 -8.15 -11.86
N TRP A 22 34.40 -8.94 -11.07
CA TRP A 22 33.49 -8.45 -10.06
C TRP A 22 33.96 -9.02 -8.74
N ILE A 23 34.94 -8.37 -8.11
CA ILE A 23 35.68 -8.96 -7.00
C ILE A 23 35.29 -8.33 -5.67
N CYS A 24 34.91 -9.17 -4.71
CA CYS A 24 34.85 -8.78 -3.32
C CYS A 24 36.25 -8.93 -2.69
N GLU A 25 36.94 -7.82 -2.46
CA GLU A 25 38.31 -7.81 -1.89
C GLU A 25 38.39 -8.34 -0.45
N ASP A 26 37.30 -8.23 0.32
CA ASP A 26 37.27 -8.72 1.71
C ASP A 26 37.08 -10.25 1.78
N CYS A 27 36.46 -10.83 0.76
CA CYS A 27 36.19 -12.27 0.68
C CYS A 27 37.14 -13.00 -0.29
N ASP A 28 37.95 -12.27 -1.08
CA ASP A 28 38.81 -12.80 -2.14
C ASP A 28 38.00 -13.67 -3.15
N GLU A 29 36.75 -13.26 -3.45
CA GLU A 29 35.80 -13.93 -4.36
C GLU A 29 35.57 -13.11 -5.63
N ASP A 30 35.57 -13.77 -6.81
CA ASP A 30 35.26 -13.17 -8.11
C ASP A 30 33.91 -13.70 -8.64
N TYR A 31 33.01 -12.80 -9.03
CA TYR A 31 31.69 -13.10 -9.57
C TYR A 31 31.66 -12.92 -11.09
N GLU A 32 30.70 -13.58 -11.76
CA GLU A 32 30.62 -13.52 -13.21
C GLU A 32 30.01 -12.20 -13.68
N GLU A 33 29.11 -11.64 -12.88
CA GLU A 33 28.35 -10.40 -13.16
C GLU A 33 28.37 -9.45 -11.96
N GLU A 34 28.16 -8.15 -12.22
CA GLU A 34 28.10 -7.11 -11.18
C GLU A 34 26.97 -7.37 -10.19
N ASP A 35 25.80 -7.75 -10.71
CA ASP A 35 24.61 -8.05 -9.90
C ASP A 35 24.88 -9.19 -8.91
N GLU A 36 25.65 -10.20 -9.28
CA GLU A 36 26.03 -11.31 -8.38
C GLU A 36 26.93 -10.83 -7.23
N LEU A 37 27.85 -9.88 -7.48
CA LEU A 37 28.68 -9.27 -6.44
C LEU A 37 27.83 -8.40 -5.51
N ILE A 38 26.88 -7.64 -6.07
CA ILE A 38 25.98 -6.81 -5.29
C ILE A 38 25.06 -7.68 -4.41
N ASP A 39 24.49 -8.76 -4.96
CA ASP A 39 23.69 -9.73 -4.20
C ASP A 39 24.52 -10.34 -3.06
N HIS A 40 25.78 -10.69 -3.31
CA HIS A 40 26.69 -11.13 -2.23
C HIS A 40 26.83 -10.09 -1.11
N TRP A 41 27.01 -8.81 -1.44
CA TRP A 41 27.12 -7.75 -0.41
C TRP A 41 25.84 -7.56 0.40
N ILE A 42 24.67 -7.82 -0.19
CA ILE A 42 23.37 -7.69 0.48
C ILE A 42 23.09 -8.90 1.39
N GLU A 43 23.39 -10.11 0.89
CA GLU A 43 23.06 -11.36 1.58
C GLU A 43 24.10 -11.76 2.64
N SER A 44 25.35 -11.33 2.47
CA SER A 44 26.44 -11.69 3.37
C SER A 44 26.33 -10.98 4.71
N SER A 45 26.43 -11.73 5.81
CA SER A 45 26.49 -11.17 7.16
C SER A 45 27.74 -10.35 7.47
N ASN A 46 28.76 -10.43 6.59
CA ASN A 46 30.03 -9.74 6.74
C ASN A 46 30.06 -8.37 6.02
N HIS A 47 29.05 -8.08 5.21
CA HIS A 47 28.91 -6.83 4.50
C HIS A 47 27.65 -6.10 4.97
N PHE A 48 27.70 -4.77 4.94
CA PHE A 48 26.55 -3.92 5.24
C PHE A 48 26.45 -2.89 4.12
N TYR A 49 25.83 -3.28 3.03
CA TYR A 49 25.78 -2.49 1.80
C TYR A 49 24.36 -2.00 1.52
N CYS A 50 24.24 -0.77 1.02
CA CYS A 50 22.99 -0.18 0.56
C CYS A 50 22.97 -0.13 -0.96
N ARG A 51 22.10 -0.93 -1.59
CA ARG A 51 21.93 -0.98 -3.05
C ARG A 51 21.36 0.30 -3.65
N GLU A 52 20.61 1.08 -2.88
CA GLU A 52 19.94 2.28 -3.40
C GLU A 52 20.90 3.46 -3.63
N CYS A 53 22.07 3.45 -2.98
CA CYS A 53 23.07 4.52 -3.09
C CYS A 53 24.51 4.02 -3.26
N ASP A 54 24.68 2.71 -3.42
CA ASP A 54 25.98 2.04 -3.56
C ASP A 54 26.96 2.25 -2.40
N GLU A 55 26.47 2.49 -1.18
CA GLU A 55 27.30 2.76 -0.01
C GLU A 55 27.53 1.55 0.89
N HIS A 56 28.76 1.43 1.40
CA HIS A 56 29.15 0.44 2.41
C HIS A 56 29.19 1.05 3.82
N PHE A 57 28.73 0.28 4.80
CA PHE A 57 28.70 0.65 6.21
C PHE A 57 29.52 -0.33 7.05
N ASP A 58 30.03 0.13 8.18
CA ASP A 58 30.84 -0.69 9.10
C ASP A 58 30.00 -1.58 10.03
N SER A 59 28.68 -1.43 10.02
CA SER A 59 27.76 -2.18 10.88
C SER A 59 26.33 -2.16 10.35
N ASN A 60 25.61 -3.26 10.55
CA ASN A 60 24.18 -3.36 10.23
C ASN A 60 23.35 -2.25 10.87
N ARG A 61 23.72 -1.81 12.08
CA ARG A 61 23.05 -0.71 12.77
C ARG A 61 23.15 0.61 11.99
N LYS A 62 24.32 0.91 11.41
CA LYS A 62 24.49 2.13 10.61
C LYS A 62 23.77 2.03 9.27
N LEU A 63 23.84 0.88 8.59
CA LEU A 63 23.07 0.62 7.37
C LEU A 63 21.57 0.82 7.59
N LYS A 64 21.00 0.18 8.62
CA LYS A 64 19.57 0.34 8.94
C LYS A 64 19.19 1.78 9.25
N ARG A 65 20.05 2.52 9.94
CA ARG A 65 19.79 3.94 10.21
C ARG A 65 19.79 4.74 8.91
N HIS A 66 20.82 4.55 8.07
CA HIS A 66 20.93 5.19 6.76
C HIS A 66 19.70 4.94 5.89
N ILE A 67 19.26 3.68 5.76
CA ILE A 67 18.06 3.32 4.99
C ILE A 67 16.81 4.06 5.47
N ASN A 68 16.67 4.27 6.78
CA ASN A 68 15.51 4.97 7.34
C ASN A 68 15.62 6.50 7.26
N GLU A 69 16.82 7.06 7.15
CA GLU A 69 17.07 8.51 7.18
C GLU A 69 17.22 9.09 5.77
N GLU A 70 17.79 8.33 4.83
CA GLU A 70 18.20 8.82 3.50
C GLU A 70 17.35 8.27 2.35
N HIS A 71 16.48 7.29 2.61
CA HIS A 71 15.61 6.68 1.59
C HIS A 71 14.13 6.69 1.98
N TRP A 72 13.28 6.64 0.94
CA TRP A 72 11.84 6.49 1.12
C TRP A 72 11.49 5.02 1.33
N TYR A 73 11.73 4.52 2.54
CA TYR A 73 11.66 3.11 2.86
C TYR A 73 10.47 2.76 3.77
N CYS A 74 9.65 1.78 3.35
CA CYS A 74 8.60 1.19 4.15
C CYS A 74 9.13 -0.03 4.93
N ARG A 75 9.30 0.14 6.24
CA ARG A 75 9.77 -0.91 7.16
C ARG A 75 8.85 -2.12 7.27
N GLU A 76 7.54 -1.91 7.17
CA GLU A 76 6.55 -2.99 7.33
C GLU A 76 6.52 -3.92 6.12
N CYS A 77 6.81 -3.38 4.93
CA CYS A 77 6.84 -4.13 3.68
C CYS A 77 8.26 -4.47 3.20
N ASP A 78 9.29 -3.98 3.88
CA ASP A 78 10.69 -4.08 3.45
C ASP A 78 10.86 -3.59 1.99
N LYS A 79 10.36 -2.38 1.72
CA LYS A 79 10.24 -1.86 0.34
C LYS A 79 10.74 -0.43 0.22
N PHE A 80 11.57 -0.18 -0.79
CA PHE A 80 11.97 1.16 -1.23
C PHE A 80 10.96 1.75 -2.22
N LEU A 81 10.78 3.06 -2.12
CA LEU A 81 9.90 3.86 -2.97
C LEU A 81 10.71 4.98 -3.63
N ASP A 82 10.32 5.38 -4.84
CA ASP A 82 11.10 6.34 -5.62
C ASP A 82 11.00 7.79 -5.14
N SER A 83 10.03 8.10 -4.26
CA SER A 83 9.82 9.46 -3.75
C SER A 83 9.07 9.48 -2.42
N GLU A 84 9.20 10.61 -1.69
CA GLU A 84 8.47 10.88 -0.46
C GLU A 84 6.95 10.77 -0.67
N GLY A 85 6.45 11.36 -1.76
CA GLY A 85 5.02 11.32 -2.10
C GLY A 85 4.52 9.89 -2.35
N ASN A 86 5.35 9.03 -2.96
CA ASN A 86 5.02 7.63 -3.17
C ASN A 86 5.00 6.85 -1.85
N LEU A 87 5.95 7.09 -0.94
CA LEU A 87 5.95 6.49 0.38
C LEU A 87 4.73 6.93 1.20
N ASP A 88 4.41 8.20 1.20
CA ASP A 88 3.25 8.72 1.92
C ASP A 88 1.94 8.15 1.34
N ALA A 89 1.79 8.09 0.00
CA ALA A 89 0.64 7.44 -0.63
C ALA A 89 0.56 5.94 -0.30
N HIS A 90 1.71 5.25 -0.24
CA HIS A 90 1.80 3.84 0.14
C HIS A 90 1.35 3.62 1.59
N LEU A 91 1.80 4.45 2.54
CA LEU A 91 1.39 4.39 3.95
C LEU A 91 -0.10 4.76 4.15
N ARG A 92 -0.67 5.55 3.23
CA ARG A 92 -2.12 5.84 3.19
C ARG A 92 -2.95 4.74 2.52
N SER A 93 -2.32 3.71 1.93
CA SER A 93 -3.05 2.61 1.29
C SER A 93 -3.75 1.70 2.29
N SER A 94 -4.74 0.93 1.81
CA SER A 94 -5.51 0.00 2.64
C SER A 94 -4.70 -1.17 3.24
N ALA A 95 -3.45 -1.35 2.81
CA ALA A 95 -2.52 -2.32 3.39
C ALA A 95 -1.90 -1.82 4.71
N HIS A 96 -1.68 -0.52 4.85
CA HIS A 96 -1.05 0.11 6.02
C HIS A 96 -2.04 0.85 6.93
N GLN A 97 -3.28 1.04 6.48
CA GLN A 97 -4.32 1.64 7.31
C GLN A 97 -4.94 0.62 8.26
N PRO A 98 -5.19 0.99 9.53
CA PRO A 98 -5.86 0.10 10.48
C PRO A 98 -7.29 -0.21 10.02
N ARG A 99 -7.73 -1.44 10.25
CA ARG A 99 -9.11 -1.88 9.99
C ARG A 99 -9.93 -1.72 11.26
N ASN A 100 -10.87 -0.79 11.25
CA ASN A 100 -11.72 -0.46 12.40
C ASN A 100 -13.21 -0.32 12.05
N VAL A 101 -13.59 -0.52 10.79
CA VAL A 101 -14.98 -0.45 10.35
C VAL A 101 -15.51 -1.87 10.22
N GLU A 102 -16.23 -2.33 11.23
CA GLU A 102 -16.85 -3.66 11.24
C GLU A 102 -18.07 -3.70 10.31
N CYS A 103 -18.30 -4.86 9.69
CA CYS A 103 -19.57 -5.13 9.04
C CYS A 103 -20.70 -5.07 10.08
N PRO A 104 -21.81 -4.36 9.81
CA PRO A 104 -22.83 -4.14 10.84
C PRO A 104 -23.75 -5.36 11.04
N PHE A 105 -23.51 -6.47 10.34
CA PHE A 105 -24.29 -7.71 10.45
C PHE A 105 -23.56 -8.73 11.33
N ASP A 106 -24.21 -9.23 12.36
CA ASP A 106 -23.63 -10.22 13.29
C ASP A 106 -23.18 -11.52 12.61
N VAL A 107 -23.73 -11.84 11.44
CA VAL A 107 -23.36 -13.02 10.64
C VAL A 107 -22.10 -12.81 9.79
N CYS A 108 -21.51 -11.61 9.79
CA CYS A 108 -20.34 -11.26 8.98
C CYS A 108 -19.24 -10.64 9.86
N GLU A 109 -18.13 -11.35 10.02
CA GLU A 109 -17.02 -10.93 10.89
C GLU A 109 -15.99 -10.03 10.17
N ARG A 110 -16.30 -9.53 8.97
CA ARG A 110 -15.34 -8.76 8.16
C ARG A 110 -15.15 -7.33 8.70
N VAL A 111 -13.90 -6.89 8.71
CA VAL A 111 -13.49 -5.54 9.13
C VAL A 111 -12.75 -4.81 8.00
N PHE A 112 -13.08 -3.54 7.82
CA PHE A 112 -12.64 -2.70 6.71
C PHE A 112 -11.86 -1.49 7.22
N VAL A 113 -11.01 -0.94 6.34
CA VAL A 113 -10.23 0.28 6.60
C VAL A 113 -11.07 1.55 6.54
N SER A 114 -12.21 1.52 5.83
CA SER A 114 -13.07 2.67 5.65
C SER A 114 -14.51 2.27 5.34
N ARG A 115 -15.44 3.23 5.40
CA ARG A 115 -16.86 2.97 5.12
C ARG A 115 -17.08 2.74 3.64
N GLY A 116 -16.32 3.41 2.78
CA GLY A 116 -16.34 3.17 1.34
C GLY A 116 -16.02 1.72 0.99
N HIS A 117 -15.07 1.10 1.70
CA HIS A 117 -14.74 -0.32 1.53
C HIS A 117 -15.83 -1.24 2.09
N LEU A 118 -16.46 -0.89 3.21
CA LEU A 118 -17.63 -1.63 3.71
C LEU A 118 -18.80 -1.59 2.72
N PHE A 119 -19.14 -0.42 2.17
CA PHE A 119 -20.19 -0.32 1.15
C PHE A 119 -19.85 -1.13 -0.09
N LEU A 120 -18.59 -1.10 -0.54
CA LEU A 120 -18.14 -1.93 -1.66
C LEU A 120 -18.40 -3.43 -1.38
N HIS A 121 -18.06 -3.90 -0.19
CA HIS A 121 -18.31 -5.28 0.24
C HIS A 121 -19.81 -5.64 0.18
N LEU A 122 -20.68 -4.74 0.65
CA LEU A 122 -22.13 -4.92 0.58
C LEU A 122 -22.64 -4.89 -0.87
N GLU A 123 -22.19 -3.92 -1.67
CA GLU A 123 -22.67 -3.74 -3.04
C GLU A 123 -22.28 -4.90 -3.97
N TYR A 124 -21.12 -5.51 -3.76
CA TYR A 124 -20.68 -6.69 -4.52
C TYR A 124 -21.41 -7.98 -4.14
N GLY A 125 -22.24 -7.98 -3.09
CA GLY A 125 -23.01 -9.16 -2.69
C GLY A 125 -22.16 -10.28 -2.08
N VAL A 126 -20.95 -9.94 -1.60
CA VAL A 126 -20.03 -10.90 -0.96
C VAL A 126 -20.20 -10.95 0.56
N CYS A 127 -21.20 -10.25 1.10
CA CYS A 127 -21.54 -10.25 2.51
C CYS A 127 -22.34 -11.50 2.88
N ASP A 128 -22.00 -12.11 4.02
CA ASP A 128 -22.67 -13.31 4.54
C ASP A 128 -24.15 -13.05 4.88
N SER A 129 -24.56 -11.78 5.05
CA SER A 129 -25.97 -11.41 5.21
C SER A 129 -26.80 -11.48 3.92
N GLY A 130 -26.16 -11.70 2.75
CA GLY A 130 -26.81 -11.67 1.44
C GLY A 130 -27.17 -10.28 0.93
N THR A 131 -26.79 -9.22 1.67
CA THR A 131 -26.96 -7.83 1.23
C THR A 131 -26.18 -7.58 -0.05
N ASN A 132 -26.82 -6.92 -1.02
CA ASN A 132 -26.26 -6.59 -2.32
C ASN A 132 -26.56 -5.12 -2.73
N LEU A 133 -26.08 -4.71 -3.91
CA LEU A 133 -26.28 -3.37 -4.47
C LEU A 133 -27.75 -2.90 -4.46
N HIS A 134 -28.71 -3.78 -4.78
CA HIS A 134 -30.13 -3.40 -4.83
C HIS A 134 -30.64 -2.99 -3.44
N ASP A 135 -30.15 -3.66 -2.40
CA ASP A 135 -30.56 -3.36 -1.02
C ASP A 135 -29.98 -2.05 -0.52
N VAL A 136 -28.71 -1.80 -0.83
CA VAL A 136 -28.06 -0.52 -0.56
C VAL A 136 -28.80 0.61 -1.27
N ASN A 137 -29.00 0.50 -2.59
CA ASN A 137 -29.70 1.50 -3.40
C ASN A 137 -31.11 1.78 -2.88
N ARG A 138 -31.86 0.74 -2.48
CA ARG A 138 -33.20 0.89 -1.90
C ARG A 138 -33.16 1.70 -0.60
N ILE A 139 -32.24 1.39 0.31
CA ILE A 139 -32.13 2.11 1.59
C ILE A 139 -31.70 3.56 1.36
N VAL A 140 -30.75 3.82 0.45
CA VAL A 140 -30.36 5.20 0.12
C VAL A 140 -31.56 5.99 -0.38
N ARG A 141 -32.31 5.47 -1.35
CA ARG A 141 -33.50 6.15 -1.92
C ARG A 141 -34.58 6.45 -0.87
N LEU A 142 -34.73 5.60 0.14
CA LEU A 142 -35.74 5.78 1.20
C LEU A 142 -35.33 6.78 2.28
N TYR A 143 -34.03 6.94 2.54
CA TYR A 143 -33.56 7.62 3.75
C TYR A 143 -32.56 8.75 3.50
N ASP A 144 -32.07 8.91 2.27
CA ASP A 144 -31.28 10.08 1.93
C ASP A 144 -32.13 11.36 1.99
N ARG A 145 -31.58 12.40 2.62
CA ARG A 145 -32.23 13.71 2.77
C ARG A 145 -31.82 14.68 1.66
N LYS A 146 -31.72 14.19 0.42
CA LYS A 146 -31.17 14.91 -0.75
C LYS A 146 -29.71 15.37 -0.55
N LEU A 147 -28.93 14.60 0.22
CA LEU A 147 -27.50 14.84 0.41
C LEU A 147 -26.68 13.94 -0.52
N ILE A 148 -27.27 12.83 -0.95
CA ILE A 148 -26.72 11.88 -1.92
C ILE A 148 -27.70 11.85 -3.09
N VAL A 149 -27.44 12.68 -4.09
CA VAL A 149 -28.33 12.83 -5.24
C VAL A 149 -28.10 11.65 -6.18
N ILE A 150 -29.16 10.92 -6.51
CA ILE A 150 -29.18 9.93 -7.58
C ILE A 150 -29.73 10.64 -8.82
N ASP A 151 -28.96 10.69 -9.91
CA ASP A 151 -29.40 11.31 -11.15
C ASP A 151 -30.33 10.39 -11.97
N GLU A 152 -30.68 10.82 -13.19
CA GLU A 152 -31.58 10.08 -14.09
C GLU A 152 -30.97 8.73 -14.52
N ASP A 153 -29.64 8.65 -14.59
CA ASP A 153 -28.89 7.45 -14.95
C ASP A 153 -28.68 6.50 -13.76
N GLY A 154 -28.99 6.97 -12.55
CA GLY A 154 -28.87 6.18 -11.32
C GLY A 154 -27.53 6.37 -10.60
N ASP A 155 -26.72 7.33 -11.03
CA ASP A 155 -25.41 7.61 -10.46
C ASP A 155 -25.50 8.52 -9.23
N TYR A 156 -24.58 8.27 -8.29
CA TYR A 156 -24.41 9.02 -7.07
C TYR A 156 -23.61 10.29 -7.31
N LYS A 157 -24.20 11.46 -7.04
CA LYS A 157 -23.55 12.75 -7.18
C LYS A 157 -23.10 13.31 -5.83
N CYS A 158 -21.89 13.87 -5.80
CA CYS A 158 -21.37 14.61 -4.65
C CYS A 158 -22.11 15.95 -4.45
N SER A 159 -22.40 16.32 -3.20
CA SER A 159 -23.10 17.58 -2.88
C SER A 159 -22.27 18.83 -3.15
N ASP A 160 -20.94 18.72 -3.01
CA ASP A 160 -20.04 19.89 -2.99
C ASP A 160 -19.15 19.96 -4.24
N CYS A 161 -19.22 18.97 -5.13
CA CYS A 161 -18.51 19.02 -6.41
C CYS A 161 -19.33 18.33 -7.52
N GLU A 162 -18.98 18.60 -8.79
CA GLU A 162 -19.68 18.01 -9.94
C GLU A 162 -19.21 16.59 -10.30
N SER A 163 -18.80 15.81 -9.29
CA SER A 163 -18.39 14.41 -9.49
C SER A 163 -19.56 13.44 -9.35
N TYR A 164 -19.56 12.42 -10.21
CA TYR A 164 -20.56 11.36 -10.29
C TYR A 164 -19.90 9.99 -10.09
N PHE A 165 -20.64 9.06 -9.49
CA PHE A 165 -20.16 7.73 -9.14
C PHE A 165 -21.26 6.69 -9.35
N GLY A 166 -21.01 5.62 -10.10
CA GLY A 166 -22.02 4.57 -10.31
C GLY A 166 -22.32 3.69 -9.09
N LYS A 167 -21.62 3.90 -7.96
CA LYS A 167 -21.80 3.16 -6.70
C LYS A 167 -21.65 4.08 -5.50
N LEU A 168 -22.36 3.78 -4.41
CA LEU A 168 -22.25 4.52 -3.16
C LEU A 168 -20.84 4.38 -2.60
N SER A 169 -20.21 3.20 -2.73
CA SER A 169 -18.82 3.00 -2.32
C SER A 169 -17.87 4.03 -2.92
N GLY A 170 -18.06 4.38 -4.19
CA GLY A 170 -17.22 5.35 -4.91
C GLY A 170 -17.39 6.76 -4.38
N LEU A 171 -18.64 7.19 -4.18
CA LEU A 171 -18.94 8.49 -3.57
C LEU A 171 -18.35 8.59 -2.16
N VAL A 172 -18.50 7.54 -1.33
CA VAL A 172 -17.99 7.54 0.04
C VAL A 172 -16.45 7.59 0.05
N GLN A 173 -15.77 6.84 -0.82
CA GLN A 173 -14.31 6.91 -0.95
C GLN A 173 -13.84 8.30 -1.39
N HIS A 174 -14.59 8.96 -2.29
CA HIS A 174 -14.31 10.33 -2.70
C HIS A 174 -14.37 11.30 -1.51
N ILE A 175 -15.44 11.23 -0.71
CA ILE A 175 -15.63 12.05 0.49
C ILE A 175 -14.52 11.76 1.53
N GLU A 176 -14.17 10.49 1.74
CA GLU A 176 -13.10 10.09 2.68
C GLU A 176 -11.71 10.55 2.22
N SER A 177 -11.49 10.74 0.91
CA SER A 177 -10.18 11.13 0.35
C SER A 177 -9.81 12.60 0.54
N GLN A 178 -10.69 13.42 1.15
CA GLN A 178 -10.51 14.86 1.37
C GLN A 178 -10.17 15.67 0.11
N LYS A 179 -10.57 15.17 -1.07
CA LYS A 179 -10.40 15.85 -2.36
C LYS A 179 -11.50 16.88 -2.62
N CYS A 180 -12.44 17.04 -1.71
CA CYS A 180 -13.55 17.99 -1.79
C CYS A 180 -14.02 18.42 -0.40
N ASP A 181 -14.69 19.56 -0.34
CA ASP A 181 -15.22 20.15 0.89
C ASP A 181 -16.35 19.30 1.52
N ALA A 182 -16.90 18.33 0.78
CA ALA A 182 -17.87 17.37 1.31
C ALA A 182 -17.31 16.52 2.44
N SER A 183 -15.98 16.38 2.52
CA SER A 183 -15.29 15.64 3.59
C SER A 183 -15.58 16.20 4.98
N ASP A 184 -15.78 17.51 5.09
CA ASP A 184 -16.07 18.22 6.35
C ASP A 184 -17.59 18.32 6.64
N ASP A 185 -18.46 17.91 5.71
CA ASP A 185 -19.90 17.96 5.91
C ASP A 185 -20.39 16.81 6.82
N ASN A 186 -20.50 17.12 8.11
CA ASN A 186 -21.03 16.22 9.13
C ASN A 186 -22.46 15.71 8.81
N ARG A 187 -23.24 16.40 7.97
CA ARG A 187 -24.56 15.93 7.53
C ARG A 187 -24.43 14.68 6.67
N ILE A 188 -23.41 14.60 5.81
CA ILE A 188 -23.18 13.44 4.95
C ILE A 188 -22.75 12.24 5.81
N HIS A 189 -21.80 12.43 6.73
CA HIS A 189 -21.38 11.38 7.67
C HIS A 189 -22.52 10.84 8.53
N LYS A 190 -23.43 11.71 9.00
CA LYS A 190 -24.66 11.32 9.70
C LYS A 190 -25.60 10.50 8.81
N THR A 191 -25.80 10.93 7.57
CA THR A 191 -26.65 10.23 6.59
C THR A 191 -26.12 8.83 6.29
N LEU A 192 -24.81 8.71 5.98
CA LEU A 192 -24.16 7.42 5.76
C LEU A 192 -24.32 6.50 6.98
N SER A 193 -24.20 7.04 8.20
CA SER A 193 -24.37 6.26 9.44
C SER A 193 -25.81 5.81 9.62
N GLY A 194 -26.75 6.67 9.26
CA GLY A 194 -28.18 6.36 9.22
C GLY A 194 -28.53 5.26 8.21
N ILE A 195 -27.85 5.24 7.05
CA ILE A 195 -28.01 4.21 6.01
C ILE A 195 -27.50 2.85 6.53
N LEU A 196 -26.27 2.79 7.07
CA LEU A 196 -25.70 1.54 7.60
C LEU A 196 -26.58 0.92 8.70
N ARG A 197 -27.08 1.73 9.64
CA ARG A 197 -27.98 1.26 10.71
C ARG A 197 -29.32 0.73 10.20
N ARG A 198 -29.76 1.12 9.01
CA ARG A 198 -31.04 0.70 8.44
C ARG A 198 -30.91 -0.50 7.52
N ILE A 199 -29.73 -0.67 6.91
CA ILE A 199 -29.38 -1.87 6.15
C ILE A 199 -29.49 -3.14 7.02
N THR A 200 -29.23 -3.03 8.33
CA THR A 200 -29.31 -4.17 9.26
C THR A 200 -30.71 -4.48 9.78
N LEU A 201 -31.68 -3.58 9.64
CA LEU A 201 -33.06 -3.74 10.16
C LEU A 201 -33.98 -4.52 9.20
N ARG A 202 -33.38 -5.41 8.41
CA ARG A 202 -34.07 -6.12 7.34
C ARG A 202 -34.76 -7.38 7.84
#